data_AF-A0A259N8G6-F1
#
_entry.id   AF-A0A259N8G6-F1
#
_cell.length_a   1.000
_cell.length_b   1.000
_cell.length_c   1.000
_cell.angle_alpha   90.00
_cell.angle_beta   90.00
_cell.angle_gamma   90.00
#
_symmetry.space_group_name_H-M   'P 1'
#
loop_
_entity.id
_entity.type
_entity.pdbx_description
1 polymer ?
#
loop_
_entity_poly.entity_id
_entity_poly.type
_entity_poly.pdbx_seq_one_letter_code
_entity_poly.pdbx_strand_id
1 'polypeptide(L)'
;MDSNPDRTDFQIDVIDGPADLFFEWFDEIGGCNIVRYGDGAGFSEIGPSQWTIQEGALIELSFDQFFNARIERLASYARNKIHCECHQALMKLSLPA
;
A
#
# COMPACT_ATOMS: atom_id res chain seq x y z
N MET A 1 -16.91 8.57 -19.52
CA MET A 1 -15.46 8.79 -19.34
C MET A 1 -15.33 9.90 -18.33
N ASP A 2 -15.19 9.55 -17.05
CA ASP A 2 -14.85 10.49 -15.98
C ASP A 2 -13.33 10.70 -16.02
N SER A 3 -12.87 11.52 -16.95
CA SER A 3 -11.47 11.91 -17.03
C SER A 3 -11.20 12.96 -15.95
N ASN A 4 -10.97 12.48 -14.72
CA ASN A 4 -10.25 13.27 -13.73
C ASN A 4 -8.81 13.38 -14.24
N PRO A 5 -8.31 14.57 -14.64
CA PRO A 5 -7.01 14.72 -15.29
C PRO A 5 -5.84 14.27 -14.41
N ASP A 6 -6.06 14.14 -13.10
CA ASP A 6 -5.05 13.68 -12.15
C ASP A 6 -5.08 12.17 -11.92
N ARG A 7 -5.95 11.43 -12.62
CA ARG A 7 -6.10 9.98 -12.46
C ARG A 7 -5.63 9.23 -13.70
N THR A 8 -4.70 8.30 -13.51
CA THR A 8 -4.26 7.36 -14.54
C THR A 8 -4.54 5.93 -14.10
N ASP A 9 -5.35 5.21 -14.87
CA ASP A 9 -5.68 3.81 -14.60
C ASP A 9 -4.73 2.88 -15.35
N PHE A 10 -4.28 1.82 -14.69
CA PHE A 10 -3.40 0.80 -15.27
C PHE A 10 -3.68 -0.59 -14.68
N GLN A 11 -3.17 -1.60 -15.36
CA GLN A 11 -3.21 -2.99 -14.90
C GLN A 11 -1.79 -3.51 -14.69
N ILE A 12 -1.63 -4.38 -13.69
CA ILE A 12 -0.37 -5.08 -13.43
C ILE A 12 -0.56 -6.56 -13.70
N ASP A 13 0.26 -7.10 -14.60
CA ASP A 13 0.35 -8.54 -14.79
C ASP A 13 1.57 -9.09 -14.04
N VAL A 14 1.33 -10.07 -13.15
CA VAL A 14 2.40 -10.74 -12.42
C VAL A 14 2.90 -11.92 -13.25
N ILE A 15 4.10 -11.79 -13.78
CA ILE A 15 4.72 -12.76 -14.70
C ILE A 15 5.22 -14.00 -13.94
N ASP A 16 5.76 -13.81 -12.74
CA ASP A 16 6.27 -14.88 -11.88
C ASP A 16 5.98 -14.59 -10.40
N GLY A 17 5.69 -15.64 -9.63
CA GLY A 17 5.39 -15.57 -8.21
C GLY A 17 3.90 -15.38 -7.84
N PRO A 18 3.60 -15.25 -6.53
CA PRO A 18 2.24 -15.14 -6.02
C PRO A 18 1.66 -13.74 -6.22
N ALA A 19 0.74 -13.61 -7.17
CA ALA A 19 0.17 -12.32 -7.56
C ALA A 19 -0.54 -11.58 -6.41
N ASP A 20 -1.29 -12.29 -5.58
CA ASP A 20 -2.03 -11.68 -4.45
C ASP A 20 -1.09 -10.98 -3.46
N LEU A 21 0.06 -11.59 -3.15
CA LEU A 21 1.06 -11.00 -2.26
C LEU A 21 1.74 -9.79 -2.88
N PHE A 22 1.97 -9.81 -4.20
CA PHE A 22 2.48 -8.64 -4.90
C PHE A 22 1.47 -7.50 -4.87
N PHE A 23 0.19 -7.77 -5.16
CA PHE A 23 -0.85 -6.74 -5.16
C PHE A 23 -1.06 -6.14 -3.77
N GLU A 24 -1.04 -6.96 -2.72
CA GLU A 24 -1.02 -6.46 -1.34
C GLU A 24 0.16 -5.52 -1.11
N TRP A 25 1.39 -5.97 -1.41
CA TRP A 25 2.58 -5.13 -1.24
C TRP A 25 2.51 -3.84 -2.06
N PHE A 26 2.03 -3.90 -3.30
CA PHE A 26 1.98 -2.76 -4.21
C PHE A 26 0.95 -1.71 -3.76
N ASP A 27 -0.22 -2.16 -3.30
CA ASP A 27 -1.22 -1.29 -2.65
C ASP A 27 -0.63 -0.64 -1.39
N GLU A 28 0.13 -1.41 -0.62
CA GLU A 28 0.76 -0.93 0.62
C GLU A 28 1.84 0.14 0.41
N ILE A 29 2.70 -0.01 -0.60
CA ILE A 29 3.83 0.90 -0.89
C ILE A 29 3.45 2.06 -1.81
N GLY A 30 2.42 1.90 -2.64
CA GLY A 30 1.87 2.97 -3.46
C GLY A 30 1.21 4.08 -2.63
N GLY A 31 0.81 3.77 -1.40
CA GLY A 31 0.36 4.74 -0.41
C GLY A 31 -0.95 5.41 -0.84
N CYS A 32 -1.09 6.71 -0.57
CA CYS A 32 -2.32 7.45 -0.89
C CYS A 32 -2.52 7.72 -2.39
N ASN A 33 -1.47 7.54 -3.19
CA ASN A 33 -1.46 7.95 -4.60
C ASN A 33 -1.67 6.78 -5.55
N ILE A 34 -1.62 5.54 -5.08
CA ILE A 34 -1.96 4.35 -5.86
C ILE A 34 -3.10 3.66 -5.15
N VAL A 35 -4.24 3.50 -5.83
CA VAL A 35 -5.45 2.92 -5.25
C VAL A 35 -5.83 1.68 -6.05
N ARG A 36 -5.90 0.53 -5.39
CA ARG A 36 -6.42 -0.68 -6.02
C ARG A 36 -7.94 -0.59 -6.21
N TYR A 37 -8.44 -1.05 -7.36
CA TYR A 37 -9.88 -1.12 -7.62
C TYR A 37 -10.28 -2.47 -8.25
N GLY A 38 -11.52 -2.87 -7.95
CA GLY A 38 -12.06 -4.17 -8.36
C GLY A 38 -11.38 -5.34 -7.65
N ASP A 39 -11.77 -6.55 -8.02
CA ASP A 39 -11.29 -7.79 -7.38
C ASP A 39 -9.92 -8.26 -7.92
N GLY A 40 -9.27 -7.47 -8.78
CA GLY A 40 -8.14 -7.89 -9.60
C GLY A 40 -6.92 -7.00 -9.49
N ALA A 41 -6.16 -6.92 -10.58
CA ALA A 41 -4.89 -6.21 -10.70
C ALA A 41 -5.03 -4.78 -11.25
N GLY A 42 -6.20 -4.15 -11.04
CA GLY A 42 -6.47 -2.79 -11.48
C GLY A 42 -6.05 -1.77 -10.43
N PHE A 43 -5.31 -0.75 -10.86
CA PHE A 43 -4.82 0.32 -9.99
C PHE A 43 -5.00 1.68 -10.64
N SER A 44 -5.30 2.67 -9.82
CA SER A 44 -5.38 4.08 -10.21
C SER A 44 -4.25 4.84 -9.55
N GLU A 45 -3.44 5.51 -10.34
CA GLU A 45 -2.55 6.56 -9.86
C GLU A 45 -3.34 7.86 -9.75
N ILE A 46 -3.24 8.55 -8.61
CA ILE A 46 -3.92 9.83 -8.33
C ILE A 46 -2.86 10.85 -7.90
N GLY A 47 -2.68 11.88 -8.72
CA GLY A 47 -1.69 12.93 -8.50
C GLY A 47 -0.24 12.44 -8.73
N PRO A 48 0.77 13.24 -8.33
CA PRO A 48 2.17 12.86 -8.53
C PRO A 48 2.55 11.71 -7.59
N SER A 49 2.75 10.51 -8.12
CA SER A 49 3.35 9.42 -7.36
C SER A 49 4.86 9.35 -7.59
N GLN A 50 5.55 8.65 -6.69
CA GLN A 50 6.97 8.32 -6.87
C GLN A 50 7.20 7.26 -7.96
N TRP A 51 6.13 6.66 -8.48
CA TRP A 51 6.18 5.60 -9.48
C TRP A 51 5.94 6.21 -10.86
N THR A 52 6.89 6.03 -11.77
CA THR A 52 6.70 6.40 -13.18
C THR A 52 6.10 5.21 -13.91
N ILE A 53 4.81 4.96 -13.72
CA ILE A 53 4.14 3.79 -14.28
C ILE A 53 3.81 4.09 -15.74
N GLN A 54 4.58 3.47 -16.63
CA GLN A 54 4.38 3.54 -18.08
C GLN A 54 3.97 2.16 -18.59
N GLU A 55 3.24 2.13 -19.69
CA GLU A 55 2.88 0.87 -20.35
C GLU A 55 4.14 0.07 -20.69
N GLY A 56 4.16 -1.21 -20.30
CA GLY A 56 5.32 -2.10 -20.48
C GLY A 56 6.45 -1.91 -19.47
N ALA A 57 6.29 -1.05 -18.45
CA ALA A 57 7.25 -0.96 -17.37
C ALA A 57 7.33 -2.29 -16.59
N LEU A 58 8.54 -2.78 -16.36
CA LEU A 58 8.79 -3.97 -15.56
C LEU A 58 9.11 -3.57 -14.12
N ILE A 59 8.38 -4.14 -13.17
CA ILE A 59 8.68 -4.02 -11.75
C ILE A 59 9.35 -5.31 -11.31
N GLU A 60 10.67 -5.26 -11.14
CA GLU A 60 11.43 -6.38 -10.58
C GLU A 60 11.62 -6.19 -9.08
N LEU A 61 11.21 -7.20 -8.30
CA LEU A 61 11.47 -7.26 -6.87
C LEU A 61 12.22 -8.54 -6.53
N SER A 62 13.37 -8.41 -5.87
CA SER A 62 14.01 -9.57 -5.26
C SER A 62 13.24 -10.01 -4.01
N PHE A 63 13.40 -11.28 -3.63
CA PHE A 63 12.83 -11.79 -2.38
C PHE A 63 13.25 -10.93 -1.17
N ASP A 64 14.52 -10.54 -1.09
CA ASP A 64 15.04 -9.74 0.02
C ASP A 64 14.40 -8.35 0.08
N GLN A 65 14.15 -7.72 -1.07
CA GLN A 65 13.44 -6.44 -1.14
C GLN A 65 11.99 -6.58 -0.66
N PHE A 66 11.30 -7.61 -1.16
CA PHE A 66 9.91 -7.90 -0.76
C PHE A 66 9.83 -8.18 0.75
N PHE A 67 10.67 -9.08 1.23
CA PHE A 67 10.68 -9.55 2.60
C PHE A 67 10.99 -8.42 3.58
N ASN A 68 12.04 -7.64 3.33
CA ASN A 68 12.42 -6.53 4.22
C ASN A 68 11.32 -5.47 4.29
N ALA A 69 10.76 -5.06 3.14
CA ALA A 69 9.68 -4.09 3.10
C ALA A 69 8.44 -4.56 3.90
N ARG A 70 8.08 -5.85 3.77
CA ARG A 70 6.95 -6.43 4.50
C ARG A 70 7.21 -6.47 6.01
N ILE A 71 8.40 -6.89 6.44
CA ILE A 71 8.76 -6.97 7.86
C ILE A 71 8.77 -5.58 8.51
N GLU A 72 9.39 -4.58 7.86
CA GLU A 72 9.42 -3.20 8.36
C GLU A 72 8.02 -2.61 8.55
N ARG A 73 7.12 -2.86 7.59
CA ARG A 73 5.73 -2.41 7.67
C ARG A 73 4.97 -3.10 8.80
N LEU A 74 5.06 -4.42 8.91
CA LEU A 74 4.40 -5.16 10.01
C LEU A 74 4.89 -4.68 11.38
N ALA A 75 6.19 -4.40 11.51
CA ALA A 75 6.75 -3.83 12.72
C ALA A 75 6.21 -2.40 12.98
N SER A 76 6.12 -1.56 11.95
CA SER A 76 5.54 -0.21 12.06
C SER A 76 4.07 -0.24 12.48
N TYR A 77 3.26 -1.10 11.86
CA TYR A 77 1.85 -1.29 12.21
C TYR A 77 1.69 -1.74 13.67
N ALA A 78 2.47 -2.74 14.10
CA ALA A 78 2.44 -3.23 15.46
C ALA A 78 2.78 -2.12 16.47
N ARG A 79 3.82 -1.31 16.21
CA ARG A 79 4.19 -0.17 17.06
C ARG A 79 3.06 0.87 17.16
N ASN A 80 2.47 1.24 16.02
CA ASN A 80 1.38 2.21 15.99
C ASN A 80 0.14 1.69 16.72
N LYS A 81 -0.19 0.41 16.58
CA LYS A 81 -1.30 -0.21 17.32
C LYS A 81 -1.07 -0.17 18.82
N ILE A 82 0.10 -0.57 19.29
CA ILE A 82 0.48 -0.50 20.72
C ILE A 82 0.37 0.95 21.21
N HIS A 83 0.89 1.91 20.46
CA HIS A 83 0.81 3.33 20.81
C HIS A 83 -0.65 3.81 20.95
N CYS A 84 -1.52 3.47 20.00
CA CYS A 84 -2.95 3.80 20.05
C CYS A 84 -3.65 3.17 21.26
N GLU A 85 -3.39 1.89 21.53
CA GLU A 85 -3.97 1.17 22.68
C GLU A 85 -3.50 1.77 24.01
N CYS A 86 -2.21 2.10 24.14
CA CYS A 86 -1.67 2.81 25.30
C CYS A 86 -2.33 4.18 25.49
N HIS A 87 -2.47 4.95 24.41
CA HIS A 87 -3.13 6.25 24.45
C HIS A 87 -4.59 6.13 24.91
N GLN A 88 -5.34 5.18 24.36
CA GLN A 88 -6.73 4.91 24.76
C GLN A 88 -6.83 4.47 26.23
N ALA A 89 -5.92 3.63 26.70
CA ALA A 89 -5.86 3.21 28.09
C ALA A 89 -5.60 4.39 29.03
N LEU A 90 -4.64 5.25 28.70
CA LEU A 90 -4.34 6.46 29.47
C LEU A 90 -5.55 7.40 29.50
N MET A 91 -6.20 7.66 28.36
CA MET A 91 -7.41 8.49 28.31
C MET A 91 -8.53 7.97 29.21
N LYS A 92 -8.74 6.65 29.28
CA LYS A 92 -9.72 6.05 30.19
C LYS A 92 -9.37 6.25 31.67
N LEU A 93 -8.09 6.24 32.02
CA LEU A 93 -7.61 6.48 33.39
C LEU A 93 -7.65 7.97 33.76
N SER A 94 -7.58 8.86 32.77
CA SER A 94 -7.60 10.32 32.96
C SER A 94 -9.00 10.92 33.10
N LEU A 95 -10.06 10.15 32.83
CA LEU A 95 -11.43 10.61 32.98
C LEU A 95 -11.84 10.53 34.46
N PRO A 96 -12.36 11.62 35.06
CA PRO A 96 -12.89 11.57 36.43
C PRO A 96 -14.11 10.65 36.46
N ALA A 97 -14.24 9.91 37.57
CA ALA A 97 -15.32 8.94 37.82
C ALA A 97 -16.71 9.56 37.79
#